data_AF-A0A1R3KP62-F1
#
_entry.id   AF-A0A1R3KP62-F1
#
_cell.length_a   1.000
_cell.length_b   1.000
_cell.length_c   1.000
_cell.angle_alpha   90.00
_cell.angle_beta   90.00
_cell.angle_gamma   90.00
#
_symmetry.space_group_name_H-M   'P 1'
#
loop_
_entity.id
_entity.type
_entity.pdbx_description
1 polymer ?
#
loop_
_entity_poly.entity_id
_entity_poly.type
_entity_poly.pdbx_seq_one_letter_code
_entity_poly.pdbx_strand_id
1 'polypeptide(L)'
;MLSGGSQMWSLRKGKANLLRLVATLDWLLTAWKWLTKIFRWENRRQTLVFLVCYSVLVMNPDLILFLVKTILFVSVPLWLYKRPPPKHNNCHIDVKLSLLDSATADELDEEFDSFPSSREADVLRMRYDRLRNIAGRVMCTMGDLANQTDKLHSLLN
;
A
#
# COMPACT_ATOMS: atom_id res chain seq x y z
N MET A 1 26.05 26.41 2.71
CA MET A 1 25.62 25.43 3.72
C MET A 1 24.10 25.38 3.69
N LEU A 2 23.57 24.54 2.80
CA LEU A 2 22.13 24.34 2.65
C LEU A 2 21.75 23.10 3.45
N SER A 3 20.64 23.19 4.18
CA SER A 3 19.92 22.09 4.80
C SER A 3 19.40 21.10 3.75
N GLY A 4 20.30 20.49 2.98
CA GLY A 4 20.04 19.42 2.00
C GLY A 4 19.92 18.07 2.70
N GLY A 5 19.23 18.06 3.83
CA GLY A 5 18.98 16.86 4.59
C GLY A 5 17.98 15.96 3.86
N SER A 6 18.45 14.79 3.46
CA SER A 6 17.75 13.50 3.64
C SER A 6 16.74 12.98 2.60
N GLN A 7 16.68 13.52 1.38
CA GLN A 7 16.06 12.82 0.23
C GLN A 7 17.13 12.14 -0.62
N MET A 8 18.04 11.39 0.02
CA MET A 8 19.00 10.56 -0.71
C MET A 8 18.27 9.31 -1.21
N TRP A 9 18.26 9.13 -2.52
CA TRP A 9 17.68 7.96 -3.18
C TRP A 9 18.29 6.68 -2.60
N SER A 10 17.45 5.69 -2.31
CA SER A 10 17.87 4.36 -1.89
C SER A 10 16.87 3.33 -2.38
N LEU A 11 17.37 2.34 -3.11
CA LEU A 11 16.56 1.23 -3.57
C LEU A 11 15.98 0.42 -2.39
N ARG A 12 16.76 0.24 -1.33
CA ARG A 12 16.34 -0.48 -0.12
C ARG A 12 15.22 0.25 0.61
N LYS A 13 15.34 1.57 0.82
CA LYS A 13 14.26 2.40 1.40
C LYS A 13 13.00 2.34 0.54
N GLY A 14 13.15 2.39 -0.78
CA GLY A 14 12.05 2.22 -1.74
C GLY A 14 11.32 0.88 -1.57
N LYS A 15 12.07 -0.23 -1.52
CA LYS A 15 11.52 -1.57 -1.28
C LYS A 15 10.81 -1.69 0.07
N ALA A 16 11.42 -1.18 1.14
CA ALA A 16 10.84 -1.21 2.48
C ALA A 16 9.50 -0.45 2.54
N ASN A 17 9.44 0.74 1.93
CA ASN A 17 8.22 1.53 1.84
C ASN A 17 7.13 0.83 1.01
N LEU A 18 7.51 0.19 -0.11
CA LEU A 18 6.58 -0.58 -0.92
C LEU A 18 6.01 -1.78 -0.16
N LEU A 19 6.84 -2.51 0.58
CA LEU A 19 6.38 -3.63 1.42
C LEU A 19 5.43 -3.17 2.52
N ARG A 20 5.70 -2.02 3.15
CA ARG A 20 4.77 -1.42 4.11
C ARG A 20 3.45 -1.09 3.45
N LEU A 21 3.47 -0.50 2.25
CA LEU A 21 2.26 -0.18 1.50
C LEU A 21 1.45 -1.44 1.17
N VAL A 22 2.11 -2.49 0.66
CA VAL A 22 1.45 -3.78 0.39
C VAL A 22 0.88 -4.38 1.67
N ALA A 23 1.61 -4.36 2.79
CA ALA A 23 1.11 -4.84 4.08
C ALA A 23 -0.10 -4.03 4.56
N THR A 24 -0.11 -2.72 4.36
CA THR A 24 -1.28 -1.88 4.66
C THR A 24 -2.45 -2.08 3.70
N LEU A 25 -2.23 -2.68 2.52
CA LEU A 25 -3.28 -3.03 1.56
C LEU A 25 -3.75 -4.48 1.70
N ASP A 26 -3.09 -5.31 2.50
CA ASP A 26 -3.42 -6.74 2.64
C ASP A 26 -4.84 -6.96 3.19
N TRP A 27 -5.30 -6.11 4.11
CA TRP A 27 -6.68 -6.16 4.59
C TRP A 27 -7.69 -5.89 3.47
N LEU A 28 -7.37 -5.00 2.52
CA LEU A 28 -8.21 -4.68 1.37
C LEU A 28 -8.24 -5.83 0.37
N LEU A 29 -7.09 -6.45 0.10
CA LEU A 29 -7.00 -7.67 -0.71
C LEU A 29 -7.80 -8.83 -0.09
N THR A 30 -7.71 -8.99 1.22
CA THR A 30 -8.46 -10.01 1.97
C THR A 30 -9.97 -9.73 1.93
N ALA A 31 -10.38 -8.48 2.10
CA ALA A 31 -11.78 -8.06 1.96
C ALA A 31 -12.31 -8.29 0.54
N TRP A 32 -11.53 -7.95 -0.49
CA TRP A 32 -11.88 -8.21 -1.88
C TRP A 32 -12.08 -9.70 -2.16
N LYS A 33 -11.15 -10.54 -1.70
CA LYS A 33 -11.28 -12.01 -1.79
C LYS A 33 -12.56 -12.49 -1.10
N TRP A 34 -12.85 -12.00 0.10
CA TRP A 34 -14.08 -12.35 0.83
C TRP A 34 -15.35 -11.95 0.05
N LEU A 35 -15.40 -10.75 -0.52
CA LEU A 35 -16.50 -10.31 -1.37
C LEU A 35 -16.66 -11.21 -2.61
N THR A 36 -15.56 -11.56 -3.28
CA THR A 36 -15.64 -12.47 -4.43
C THR A 36 -16.19 -13.85 -4.07
N LYS A 37 -15.94 -14.34 -2.85
CA LYS A 37 -16.53 -15.60 -2.36
C LYS A 37 -18.04 -15.48 -2.15
N ILE A 38 -18.52 -14.33 -1.66
CA ILE A 38 -19.96 -14.04 -1.51
C ILE A 38 -20.64 -14.02 -2.87
N PHE A 39 -20.06 -13.30 -3.85
CA PHE A 39 -20.58 -13.21 -5.22
C PHE A 39 -20.57 -14.55 -5.96
N ARG A 40 -19.62 -15.44 -5.65
CA ARG A 40 -19.56 -16.80 -6.21
C ARG A 40 -20.46 -17.80 -5.46
N TRP A 41 -21.22 -17.35 -4.46
CA TRP A 41 -22.15 -18.18 -3.66
C TRP A 41 -21.50 -19.41 -3.03
N GLU A 42 -20.18 -19.35 -2.77
CA GLU A 42 -19.40 -20.49 -2.26
C GLU A 42 -19.90 -20.93 -0.88
N ASN A 43 -20.32 -19.96 -0.05
CA ASN A 43 -20.92 -20.18 1.27
C ASN A 43 -22.35 -19.64 1.32
N ARG A 44 -23.34 -20.48 0.96
CA ARG A 44 -24.77 -20.09 0.91
C ARG A 44 -25.27 -19.37 2.18
N ARG A 45 -24.83 -19.79 3.36
CA ARG A 45 -25.20 -19.14 4.64
C ARG A 45 -24.70 -17.70 4.73
N GLN A 46 -23.44 -17.46 4.36
CA GLN A 46 -22.85 -16.12 4.40
C GLN A 46 -23.48 -15.19 3.37
N THR A 47 -23.73 -15.68 2.16
CA THR A 47 -24.42 -14.92 1.11
C THR A 47 -25.87 -14.59 1.52
N LEU A 48 -26.59 -15.52 2.13
CA LEU A 48 -27.96 -15.27 2.62
C LEU A 48 -27.98 -14.19 3.71
N VAL A 49 -27.09 -14.28 4.70
CA VAL A 49 -26.97 -13.25 5.76
C VAL A 49 -26.64 -11.89 5.15
N PHE A 50 -25.70 -11.83 4.21
CA PHE A 50 -25.34 -10.60 3.52
C PHE A 50 -26.54 -10.01 2.76
N LEU A 51 -27.28 -10.82 2.01
CA LEU A 51 -28.47 -10.37 1.27
C LEU A 51 -29.58 -9.85 2.19
N VAL A 52 -29.85 -10.54 3.31
CA VAL A 52 -30.83 -10.09 4.30
C VAL A 52 -30.41 -8.76 4.91
N CYS A 53 -29.16 -8.64 5.37
CA CYS A 53 -28.63 -7.38 5.90
C CYS A 53 -28.71 -6.25 4.87
N TYR A 54 -28.35 -6.51 3.61
CA TYR A 54 -28.44 -5.55 2.53
C TYR A 54 -29.89 -5.11 2.27
N SER A 55 -30.84 -6.06 2.23
CA SER A 55 -32.26 -5.72 2.03
C SER A 55 -32.83 -4.85 3.15
N VAL A 56 -32.45 -5.08 4.41
CA VAL A 56 -32.89 -4.26 5.54
C VAL A 56 -32.35 -2.83 5.43
N LEU A 57 -31.11 -2.69 4.94
CA LEU A 57 -30.47 -1.40 4.68
C LEU A 57 -31.20 -0.60 3.59
N VAL A 58 -31.56 -1.27 2.49
CA VAL A 58 -32.25 -0.65 1.35
C VAL A 58 -33.67 -0.24 1.72
N MET A 59 -34.38 -1.04 2.51
CA MET A 59 -35.74 -0.74 2.95
C MET A 59 -35.81 0.40 3.97
N ASN A 60 -34.69 0.73 4.64
CA ASN A 60 -34.62 1.78 5.65
C ASN A 60 -33.47 2.77 5.34
N PRO A 61 -33.65 3.69 4.39
CA PRO A 61 -32.60 4.66 4.03
C PRO A 61 -32.18 5.56 5.21
N ASP A 62 -33.08 5.81 6.17
CA ASP A 62 -32.77 6.54 7.41
C ASP A 62 -31.70 5.83 8.26
N LEU A 63 -31.65 4.50 8.23
CA LEU A 63 -30.63 3.71 8.92
C LEU A 63 -29.25 3.93 8.32
N ILE A 64 -29.15 4.12 7.01
CA ILE A 64 -27.89 4.43 6.32
C ILE A 64 -27.35 5.77 6.81
N LEU A 65 -28.22 6.78 6.87
CA LEU A 65 -27.86 8.11 7.38
C LEU A 65 -27.42 8.04 8.84
N PHE A 66 -28.10 7.23 9.66
CA PHE A 66 -27.70 6.99 11.05
C PHE A 66 -26.31 6.38 11.15
N LEU A 67 -26.04 5.28 10.41
CA LEU A 67 -24.75 4.60 10.42
C LEU A 67 -23.60 5.52 9.99
N VAL A 68 -23.79 6.29 8.91
CA VAL A 68 -22.77 7.24 8.42
C VAL A 68 -22.48 8.31 9.47
N LYS A 69 -23.53 8.89 10.09
CA LYS A 69 -23.36 9.88 11.17
C LYS A 69 -22.64 9.29 12.37
N THR A 70 -23.00 8.10 12.82
CA THR A 70 -22.33 7.43 13.94
C THR A 70 -20.86 7.13 13.62
N ILE A 71 -20.56 6.67 12.39
CA ILE A 71 -19.19 6.39 11.99
C ILE A 71 -18.35 7.69 12.02
N LEU A 72 -18.81 8.74 11.34
CA LEU A 72 -18.07 10.00 11.23
C LEU A 72 -17.96 10.74 12.57
N PHE A 73 -19.03 10.81 13.35
CA PHE A 73 -19.11 11.67 14.53
C PHE A 73 -18.73 10.97 15.84
N VAL A 74 -18.80 9.63 15.90
CA VAL A 74 -18.48 8.87 17.12
C VAL A 74 -17.26 7.97 16.92
N SER A 75 -17.26 7.13 15.88
CA SER A 75 -16.21 6.12 15.73
C SER A 75 -14.85 6.71 15.36
N VAL A 76 -14.82 7.70 14.44
CA VAL A 76 -13.58 8.35 14.00
C VAL A 76 -12.91 9.14 15.13
N PRO A 77 -13.60 10.02 15.88
CA PRO A 77 -13.00 10.74 17.01
C PRO A 77 -12.54 9.79 18.12
N LEU A 78 -13.33 8.75 18.42
CA LEU A 78 -12.95 7.76 19.44
C LEU A 78 -11.71 6.96 19.03
N TRP A 79 -11.61 6.60 17.76
CA TRP A 79 -10.46 5.90 17.23
C TRP A 79 -9.20 6.77 17.22
N LEU A 80 -9.33 8.05 16.85
CA LEU A 80 -8.25 9.04 16.92
C LEU A 80 -7.83 9.32 18.36
N TYR A 81 -8.77 9.37 19.30
CA TYR A 81 -8.48 9.51 20.73
C TYR A 81 -7.75 8.28 21.29
N LYS A 82 -8.15 7.08 20.89
CA LYS A 82 -7.52 5.81 21.32
C LYS A 82 -6.16 5.55 20.65
N ARG A 83 -5.86 6.20 19.53
CA ARG A 83 -4.56 6.14 18.86
C ARG A 83 -3.80 7.43 19.15
N PRO A 84 -3.14 7.55 20.32
CA PRO A 84 -2.29 8.70 20.58
C PRO A 84 -1.30 8.87 19.42
N PRO A 85 -0.94 10.13 19.07
CA PRO A 85 0.06 10.38 18.03
C PRO A 85 1.29 9.52 18.33
N PRO A 86 1.93 8.93 17.31
CA PRO A 86 3.10 8.11 17.54
C PRO A 86 4.07 8.94 18.36
N LYS A 87 4.26 8.56 19.62
CA LYS A 87 5.31 9.16 20.45
C LYS A 87 6.56 8.98 19.64
N HIS A 88 7.21 10.09 19.29
CA HIS A 88 8.51 10.13 18.63
C HIS A 88 9.55 9.57 19.60
N ASN A 89 9.45 8.27 19.83
CA ASN A 89 10.30 7.55 20.74
C ASN A 89 10.41 6.17 20.13
N ASN A 90 11.41 6.02 19.27
CA ASN A 90 12.19 4.81 19.09
C ASN A 90 13.41 5.21 18.26
N CYS A 91 14.50 5.49 18.97
CA CYS A 91 15.85 5.59 18.40
C CYS A 91 16.41 4.21 18.01
N HIS A 92 15.52 3.24 17.75
CA HIS A 92 15.84 1.91 17.29
C HIS A 92 15.40 1.83 15.84
N ILE A 93 16.38 1.84 14.94
CA ILE A 93 16.15 1.55 13.54
C ILE A 93 15.74 0.07 13.48
N ASP A 94 14.45 -0.20 13.28
CA ASP A 94 13.97 -1.56 13.10
C ASP A 94 14.60 -2.14 11.82
N VAL A 95 15.55 -3.04 12.03
CA VAL A 95 16.38 -3.68 10.98
C VAL A 95 15.49 -4.45 9.99
N LYS A 96 14.46 -5.16 10.51
CA LYS A 96 13.45 -5.85 9.70
C LYS A 96 12.52 -4.89 8.95
N LEU A 97 12.10 -3.81 9.60
CA LEU A 97 11.20 -2.83 9.01
C LEU A 97 11.89 -1.97 7.94
N SER A 98 13.23 -1.96 7.94
CA SER A 98 14.07 -1.26 6.97
C SER A 98 14.73 -2.20 5.95
N LEU A 99 14.42 -3.51 5.99
CA LEU A 99 15.00 -4.52 5.09
C LEU A 99 16.54 -4.59 5.14
N LEU A 100 17.15 -4.15 6.24
CA LEU A 100 18.60 -4.08 6.37
C LEU A 100 19.23 -5.49 6.44
N ASP A 101 18.49 -6.48 6.95
CA ASP A 101 18.90 -7.90 7.02
C ASP A 101 19.03 -8.56 5.62
N SER A 102 18.34 -8.04 4.60
CA SER A 102 18.35 -8.56 3.24
C SER A 102 19.05 -7.64 2.24
N ALA A 103 19.76 -6.62 2.73
CA ALA A 103 20.40 -5.63 1.88
C ALA A 103 21.63 -6.23 1.18
N THR A 104 21.70 -6.08 -0.14
CA THR A 104 22.89 -6.46 -0.90
C THR A 104 24.00 -5.43 -0.69
N ALA A 105 25.27 -5.86 -0.68
CA ALA A 105 26.42 -4.96 -0.50
C ALA A 105 26.39 -3.75 -1.46
N ASP A 106 25.93 -3.92 -2.70
CA ASP A 106 25.77 -2.83 -3.67
C ASP A 106 24.64 -1.82 -3.32
N GLU A 107 23.56 -2.28 -2.69
CA GLU A 107 22.48 -1.37 -2.24
C GLU A 107 22.92 -0.50 -1.05
N LEU A 108 23.78 -1.07 -0.20
CA LEU A 108 24.38 -0.34 0.91
C LEU A 108 25.46 0.63 0.40
N ASP A 109 26.24 0.22 -0.59
CA ASP A 109 27.24 1.06 -1.27
C ASP A 109 26.60 2.25 -2.00
N GLU A 110 25.41 2.08 -2.60
CA GLU A 110 24.61 3.16 -3.19
C GLU A 110 24.08 4.15 -2.14
N GLU A 111 23.71 3.66 -0.94
CA GLU A 111 23.24 4.53 0.16
C GLU A 111 24.34 5.42 0.74
N PHE A 112 25.58 4.94 0.74
CA PHE A 112 26.75 5.66 1.27
C PHE A 112 27.52 6.46 0.22
N ASP A 113 27.12 6.39 -1.06
CA ASP A 113 27.75 7.17 -2.11
C ASP A 113 27.37 8.66 -2.01
N SER A 114 28.35 9.52 -2.21
CA SER A 114 28.14 10.97 -2.20
C SER A 114 27.42 11.43 -3.46
N PHE A 115 26.81 12.61 -3.41
CA PHE A 115 26.38 13.31 -4.63
C PHE A 115 27.33 14.49 -4.89
N PRO A 116 28.02 14.57 -6.05
CA PRO A 116 28.04 13.63 -7.17
C PRO A 116 28.76 12.30 -6.85
N SER A 117 28.40 11.24 -7.59
CA SER A 117 28.90 9.88 -7.34
C SER A 117 30.42 9.80 -7.44
N SER A 118 31.03 9.11 -6.48
CA SER A 118 32.45 8.82 -6.45
C SER A 118 32.82 7.53 -7.22
N ARG A 119 31.82 6.83 -7.75
CA ARG A 119 31.96 5.48 -8.30
C ARG A 119 32.25 5.47 -9.79
N GLU A 120 32.87 4.38 -10.22
CA GLU A 120 33.20 4.13 -11.63
C GLU A 120 31.96 4.10 -12.52
N ALA A 121 32.13 4.52 -13.78
CA ALA A 121 31.04 4.62 -14.74
C ALA A 121 30.31 3.30 -15.00
N ASP A 122 31.01 2.16 -14.91
CA ASP A 122 30.40 0.84 -15.13
C ASP A 122 29.48 0.41 -13.99
N VAL A 123 29.80 0.80 -12.74
CA VAL A 123 28.91 0.59 -11.59
C VAL A 123 27.63 1.42 -11.74
N LEU A 124 27.75 2.66 -12.22
CA LEU A 124 26.61 3.53 -12.49
C LEU A 124 25.70 2.97 -13.60
N ARG A 125 26.28 2.41 -14.67
CA ARG A 125 25.52 1.74 -15.75
C ARG A 125 24.73 0.56 -15.22
N MET A 126 25.34 -0.30 -14.42
CA MET A 126 24.68 -1.47 -13.82
C MET A 126 23.51 -1.04 -12.90
N ARG A 127 23.72 0.00 -12.07
CA ARG A 127 22.65 0.56 -11.21
C ARG A 127 21.49 1.15 -12.02
N TYR A 128 21.80 1.85 -13.11
CA TYR A 128 20.81 2.40 -14.04
C TYR A 128 19.98 1.29 -14.72
N ASP A 129 20.62 0.27 -15.28
CA ASP A 129 19.95 -0.84 -15.96
C ASP A 129 19.03 -1.60 -15.01
N ARG A 130 19.48 -1.82 -13.77
CA ARG A 130 18.66 -2.40 -12.70
C ARG A 130 17.42 -1.55 -12.44
N LEU A 131 17.55 -0.23 -12.29
CA LEU A 131 16.42 0.66 -12.07
C LEU A 131 15.46 0.65 -13.26
N ARG A 132 15.99 0.67 -14.47
CA ARG A 132 15.20 0.63 -15.71
C ARG A 132 14.39 -0.66 -15.83
N ASN A 133 14.95 -1.80 -15.45
CA ASN A 133 14.25 -3.08 -15.42
C ASN A 133 13.09 -3.06 -14.40
N ILE A 134 13.34 -2.55 -13.18
CA ILE A 134 12.30 -2.43 -12.15
C ILE A 134 11.17 -1.49 -12.62
N ALA A 135 11.52 -0.32 -13.15
CA ALA A 135 10.55 0.64 -13.66
C ALA A 135 9.72 0.04 -14.81
N GLY A 136 10.36 -0.70 -15.73
CA GLY A 136 9.67 -1.39 -16.82
C GLY A 136 8.62 -2.38 -16.31
N ARG A 137 8.95 -3.18 -15.30
CA ARG A 137 7.99 -4.11 -14.68
C ARG A 137 6.82 -3.39 -14.05
N VAL A 138 7.08 -2.30 -13.30
CA VAL A 138 6.02 -1.50 -12.67
C VAL A 138 5.09 -0.91 -13.74
N MET A 139 5.66 -0.35 -14.81
CA MET A 139 4.87 0.18 -15.93
C MET A 139 4.02 -0.90 -16.61
N CYS A 140 4.56 -2.10 -16.84
CA CYS A 140 3.76 -3.22 -17.35
C CYS A 140 2.58 -3.56 -16.43
N THR A 141 2.82 -3.70 -15.12
CA THR A 141 1.73 -4.00 -14.17
C THR A 141 0.67 -2.90 -14.10
N MET A 142 1.08 -1.64 -14.24
CA MET A 142 0.16 -0.52 -14.29
C MET A 142 -0.67 -0.51 -15.58
N GLY A 143 -0.06 -0.92 -16.71
CA GLY A 143 -0.76 -1.11 -17.98
C GLY A 143 -1.79 -2.24 -17.92
N ASP A 144 -1.45 -3.37 -17.29
CA ASP A 144 -2.41 -4.47 -17.08
C ASP A 144 -3.58 -4.05 -16.21
N LEU A 145 -3.32 -3.26 -15.16
CA LEU A 145 -4.36 -2.69 -14.29
C LEU A 145 -5.28 -1.74 -15.07
N ALA A 146 -4.71 -0.85 -15.88
CA ALA A 146 -5.46 0.08 -16.73
C ALA A 146 -6.37 -0.67 -17.72
N ASN A 147 -5.85 -1.71 -18.37
CA ASN A 147 -6.65 -2.56 -19.26
C ASN A 147 -7.80 -3.26 -18.53
N GLN A 148 -7.59 -3.69 -17.28
CA GLN A 148 -8.65 -4.27 -16.46
C GLN A 148 -9.71 -3.24 -16.09
N THR A 149 -9.31 -2.02 -15.73
CA THR A 149 -10.26 -0.94 -15.40
C THR A 149 -11.09 -0.53 -16.62
N ASP A 150 -10.48 -0.45 -17.80
CA ASP A 150 -11.20 -0.10 -19.04
C ASP A 150 -12.23 -1.16 -19.39
N LYS A 151 -11.88 -2.45 -19.23
CA LYS A 151 -12.82 -3.56 -19.42
C LYS A 151 -14.00 -3.48 -18.46
N LEU A 152 -13.75 -3.23 -17.17
CA LEU A 152 -14.82 -3.07 -16.19
C LEU A 152 -15.71 -1.88 -16.52
N HIS A 153 -15.13 -0.74 -16.94
CA HIS A 153 -15.88 0.42 -17.35
C HIS A 153 -16.77 0.13 -18.56
N SER A 154 -16.26 -0.62 -19.55
CA SER A 154 -17.02 -1.03 -20.73
C SER A 154 -18.17 -2.02 -20.46
N LEU A 155 -18.15 -2.72 -19.32
CA LEU A 155 -19.25 -3.61 -18.90
C LEU A 155 -20.35 -2.88 -18.12
N LEU A 156 -20.04 -1.73 -17.54
CA LEU A 156 -20.96 -0.92 -16.73
C LEU A 156 -21.70 0.15 -17.55
N ASN A 157 -21.18 0.48 -18.74
CA ASN A 157 -21.72 1.47 -19.68
C ASN A 157 -22.36 0.77 -20.87
#